data_AF-A0A1X2HCF4-F1
#
_entry.id   AF-A0A1X2HCF4-F1
#
_cell.length_a   1.000
_cell.length_b   1.000
_cell.length_c   1.000
_cell.angle_alpha   90.00
_cell.angle_beta   90.00
_cell.angle_gamma   90.00
#
_symmetry.space_group_name_H-M   'P 1'
#
loop_
_entity.id
_entity.type
_entity.pdbx_description
1 polymer ?
#
loop_
_entity_poly.entity_id
_entity_poly.type
_entity_poly.pdbx_seq_one_letter_code
_entity_poly.pdbx_strand_id
1 'polypeptide(L)'
;VEHLETNSLDYDAQRLQDLGYKQEFKREINLFVQAGFSFSTMAVLPNWLVGFGPAISAGGPSSLFWGWIVVTPFVFCIATSMAEVISAYPLAGGIYSWCYVLSSKEWGPYMSWMAGYMYVTGLMAANMTLAWTAAQYIYGLAQLCSGFSTSSTGAYVGLYCAVLILGTVYNFLGMRASSWLNKFMGKLVP
;
A
#
# COMPACT_ATOMS: atom_id res chain seq x y z
N VAL A 1 28.69 -12.33 -30.02
CA VAL A 1 27.77 -13.37 -30.52
C VAL A 1 27.75 -14.46 -29.47
N GLU A 2 26.74 -14.44 -28.62
CA GLU A 2 26.40 -15.57 -27.75
C GLU A 2 24.88 -15.57 -27.61
N HIS A 3 24.31 -16.71 -27.98
CA HIS A 3 22.91 -16.90 -28.30
C HIS A 3 22.07 -16.95 -27.01
N LEU A 4 21.34 -15.87 -26.72
CA LEU A 4 20.14 -15.99 -25.90
C LEU A 4 18.98 -16.29 -26.84
N GLU A 5 18.44 -17.49 -26.65
CA GLU A 5 17.39 -18.10 -27.42
C GLU A 5 16.27 -17.11 -27.75
N THR A 6 15.88 -17.13 -29.02
CA THR A 6 14.59 -16.69 -29.54
C THR A 6 13.45 -17.50 -28.89
N ASN A 7 13.23 -17.34 -27.60
CA ASN A 7 11.88 -17.32 -27.08
C ASN A 7 11.38 -15.90 -27.36
N SER A 8 10.26 -15.79 -28.07
CA SER A 8 9.53 -14.54 -28.33
C SER A 8 9.82 -13.50 -27.27
N LEU A 9 10.42 -12.36 -27.63
CA LEU A 9 10.68 -11.26 -26.69
C LEU A 9 9.44 -11.10 -25.79
N ASP A 10 9.64 -11.18 -24.47
CA ASP A 10 8.60 -10.98 -23.46
C ASP A 10 7.80 -9.72 -23.84
N TYR A 11 6.48 -9.81 -23.93
CA TYR A 11 5.62 -8.76 -24.51
C TYR A 11 5.89 -7.39 -23.89
N ASP A 12 6.14 -7.36 -22.58
CA ASP A 12 6.47 -6.13 -21.85
C ASP A 12 7.87 -5.60 -22.16
N ALA A 13 8.83 -6.47 -22.47
CA ALA A 13 10.19 -6.09 -22.86
C ALA A 13 10.20 -5.46 -24.26
N GLN A 14 9.38 -5.97 -25.18
CA GLN A 14 9.12 -5.31 -26.48
C GLN A 14 8.48 -3.94 -26.26
N ARG A 15 7.46 -3.88 -25.40
CA ARG A 15 6.73 -2.63 -25.11
C ARG A 15 7.63 -1.57 -24.48
N LEU A 16 8.56 -1.96 -23.60
CA LEU A 16 9.57 -1.08 -23.03
C LEU A 16 10.51 -0.52 -24.10
N GLN A 17 10.95 -1.37 -25.04
CA GLN A 17 11.79 -0.93 -26.17
C GLN A 17 11.06 0.03 -27.11
N ASP A 18 9.78 -0.21 -27.40
CA ASP A 18 8.93 0.69 -28.19
C ASP A 18 8.80 2.08 -27.53
N LEU A 19 8.81 2.12 -26.20
CA LEU A 19 8.78 3.37 -25.41
C LEU A 19 10.17 4.03 -25.28
N GLY A 20 11.22 3.43 -25.85
CA GLY A 20 12.59 3.93 -25.81
C GLY A 20 13.35 3.61 -24.52
N TYR A 21 12.83 2.71 -23.68
CA TYR A 21 13.46 2.30 -22.43
C TYR A 21 14.16 0.95 -22.56
N LYS A 22 15.41 0.88 -22.09
CA LYS A 22 16.15 -0.38 -21.96
C LYS A 22 15.73 -1.07 -20.66
N GLN A 23 15.36 -2.35 -20.73
CA GLN A 23 15.09 -3.15 -19.54
C GLN A 23 16.41 -3.39 -18.78
N GLU A 24 16.59 -2.72 -17.65
CA GLU A 24 17.79 -2.89 -16.79
C GLU A 24 17.57 -3.90 -15.64
N PHE A 25 16.31 -4.12 -15.24
CA PHE A 25 15.96 -5.03 -14.15
C PHE A 25 15.65 -6.44 -14.65
N LYS A 26 16.24 -7.44 -13.99
CA LYS A 26 15.85 -8.85 -14.14
C LYS A 26 14.51 -9.07 -13.45
N ARG A 27 13.56 -9.72 -14.14
CA ARG A 27 12.26 -10.09 -13.56
C ARG A 27 12.43 -11.34 -12.71
N GLU A 28 12.40 -11.16 -11.39
CA GLU A 28 12.53 -12.26 -10.41
C GLU A 28 11.24 -12.52 -9.63
N ILE A 29 10.24 -11.63 -9.75
CA ILE A 29 8.99 -11.72 -8.99
C ILE A 29 7.96 -12.53 -9.77
N ASN A 30 7.55 -13.66 -9.21
CA ASN A 30 6.48 -14.50 -9.74
C ASN A 30 5.09 -13.90 -9.40
N LEU A 31 4.07 -14.20 -10.21
CA LEU A 31 2.70 -13.71 -10.05
C LEU A 31 2.12 -14.03 -8.66
N PHE A 32 2.39 -15.22 -8.13
CA PHE A 32 1.97 -15.62 -6.78
C PHE A 32 2.60 -14.75 -5.69
N VAL A 33 3.88 -14.40 -5.86
CA VAL A 33 4.60 -13.53 -4.93
C VAL A 33 4.02 -12.11 -4.99
N GLN A 34 3.71 -11.63 -6.21
CA GLN A 34 3.09 -10.32 -6.40
C GLN A 34 1.67 -10.24 -5.81
N ALA A 35 0.86 -11.30 -5.97
CA ALA A 35 -0.46 -11.38 -5.35
C ALA A 35 -0.39 -11.40 -3.82
N GLY A 36 0.54 -12.17 -3.26
CA GLY A 36 0.79 -12.21 -1.82
C GLY A 36 1.25 -10.87 -1.26
N PHE A 37 2.13 -10.17 -1.99
CA PHE A 37 2.59 -8.83 -1.62
C PHE A 37 1.43 -7.80 -1.58
N SER A 38 0.54 -7.82 -2.58
CA SER A 38 -0.64 -6.95 -2.62
C SER A 38 -1.60 -7.22 -1.46
N PHE A 39 -1.86 -8.50 -1.16
CA PHE A 39 -2.71 -8.89 -0.02
C PHE A 39 -2.11 -8.46 1.32
N SER A 40 -0.79 -8.63 1.49
CA SER A 40 -0.09 -8.21 2.70
C SER A 40 -0.10 -6.68 2.87
N THR A 41 0.02 -5.93 1.77
CA THR A 41 0.07 -4.45 1.80
C THR A 41 -1.29 -3.83 2.15
N MET A 42 -2.40 -4.42 1.70
CA MET A 42 -3.75 -3.88 1.99
C MET A 42 -4.23 -4.14 3.43
N ALA A 43 -3.58 -5.03 4.19
CA ALA A 43 -3.92 -5.35 5.58
C ALA A 43 -5.45 -5.43 5.83
N VAL A 44 -6.13 -6.26 5.03
CA VAL A 44 -7.61 -6.30 4.95
C VAL A 44 -8.26 -6.57 6.31
N LEU A 45 -7.67 -7.46 7.10
CA LEU A 45 -8.22 -7.90 8.40
C LEU A 45 -8.27 -6.76 9.44
N PRO A 46 -7.16 -6.06 9.77
CA PRO A 46 -7.20 -4.90 10.65
C PRO A 46 -8.12 -3.77 10.17
N ASN A 47 -8.18 -3.52 8.87
CA ASN A 47 -9.01 -2.44 8.32
C ASN A 47 -10.50 -2.72 8.50
N TRP A 48 -10.91 -3.98 8.34
CA TRP A 48 -12.31 -4.37 8.51
C TRP A 48 -12.77 -4.16 9.96
N LEU A 49 -11.96 -4.59 10.92
CA LEU A 49 -12.26 -4.49 12.35
C LEU A 49 -12.49 -3.04 12.83
N VAL A 50 -11.74 -2.07 12.31
CA VAL A 50 -11.96 -0.65 12.64
C VAL A 50 -13.26 -0.11 12.02
N GLY A 51 -13.60 -0.56 10.81
CA GLY A 51 -14.78 -0.07 10.08
C GLY A 51 -16.11 -0.56 10.66
N PHE A 52 -16.15 -1.71 11.34
CA PHE A 52 -17.39 -2.33 11.82
C PHE A 52 -18.18 -1.44 12.80
N GLY A 53 -17.50 -0.89 13.81
CA GLY A 53 -18.17 -0.07 14.84
C GLY A 53 -18.90 1.14 14.23
N PRO A 54 -18.18 2.00 13.49
CA PRO A 54 -18.78 3.13 12.79
C PRO A 54 -19.88 2.71 11.82
N ALA A 55 -19.68 1.65 11.02
CA ALA A 55 -20.67 1.22 10.03
C ALA A 55 -21.98 0.73 10.68
N ILE A 56 -21.90 -0.07 11.75
CA ILE A 56 -23.08 -0.53 12.49
C ILE A 56 -23.79 0.66 13.14
N SER A 57 -23.06 1.62 13.71
CA SER A 57 -23.66 2.80 14.33
C SER A 57 -24.39 3.71 13.34
N ALA A 58 -23.92 3.79 12.09
CA ALA A 58 -24.46 4.68 11.08
C ALA A 58 -25.67 4.12 10.33
N GLY A 59 -25.66 2.82 10.01
CA GLY A 59 -26.70 2.21 9.15
C GLY A 59 -27.08 0.77 9.53
N GLY A 60 -26.65 0.31 10.71
CA GLY A 60 -26.90 -1.05 11.18
C GLY A 60 -26.22 -2.13 10.33
N PRO A 61 -26.52 -3.42 10.59
CA PRO A 61 -25.91 -4.55 9.88
C PRO A 61 -26.21 -4.58 8.38
N SER A 62 -27.34 -4.00 7.95
CA SER A 62 -27.75 -3.93 6.54
C SER A 62 -26.80 -3.08 5.71
N SER A 63 -26.29 -1.98 6.27
CA SER A 63 -25.36 -1.08 5.60
C SER A 63 -24.04 -1.74 5.24
N LEU A 64 -23.56 -2.68 6.07
CA LEU A 64 -22.33 -3.44 5.82
C LEU A 64 -22.49 -4.39 4.62
N PHE A 65 -23.62 -5.10 4.56
CA PHE A 65 -23.88 -6.08 3.51
C PHE A 65 -24.10 -5.39 2.15
N TRP A 66 -25.01 -4.41 2.11
CA TRP A 66 -25.32 -3.70 0.87
C TRP A 66 -24.20 -2.75 0.44
N GLY A 67 -23.51 -2.11 1.39
CA GLY A 67 -22.36 -1.26 1.10
C GLY A 67 -21.26 -2.02 0.37
N TRP A 68 -20.95 -3.24 0.81
CA TRP A 68 -19.95 -4.08 0.13
C TRP A 68 -20.38 -4.50 -1.28
N ILE A 69 -21.61 -4.99 -1.44
CA ILE A 69 -22.13 -5.45 -2.73
C ILE A 69 -22.17 -4.32 -3.75
N VAL A 70 -22.60 -3.13 -3.34
CA VAL A 70 -22.70 -1.98 -4.24
C VAL A 70 -21.32 -1.43 -4.59
N VAL A 71 -20.38 -1.35 -3.65
CA VAL A 71 -19.05 -0.74 -3.87
C VAL A 71 -18.13 -1.65 -4.70
N THR A 72 -18.21 -2.97 -4.54
CA THR A 72 -17.36 -3.96 -5.23
C THR A 72 -17.28 -3.77 -6.75
N PRO A 73 -18.39 -3.66 -7.52
CA PRO A 73 -18.32 -3.49 -8.97
C PRO A 73 -17.65 -2.17 -9.40
N PHE A 74 -17.82 -1.08 -8.65
CA PHE A 74 -17.15 0.19 -8.95
C PHE A 74 -15.65 0.09 -8.72
N VAL A 75 -15.22 -0.54 -7.62
CA VAL A 75 -13.80 -0.76 -7.35
C VAL A 75 -13.19 -1.71 -8.38
N PHE A 76 -13.94 -2.72 -8.83
CA PHE A 76 -13.49 -3.63 -9.89
C PHE A 76 -13.32 -2.89 -11.23
N CYS A 77 -14.21 -1.97 -11.58
CA CYS A 77 -14.08 -1.13 -12.78
C CYS A 77 -12.80 -0.28 -12.73
N ILE A 78 -12.51 0.35 -11.58
CA ILE A 78 -11.28 1.12 -11.38
C ILE A 78 -10.04 0.21 -11.49
N ALA A 79 -10.09 -0.98 -10.88
CA ALA A 79 -9.00 -1.94 -10.91
C ALA A 79 -8.70 -2.42 -12.35
N THR A 80 -9.72 -2.73 -13.14
CA THR A 80 -9.57 -3.13 -14.54
C THR A 80 -9.00 -1.99 -15.39
N SER A 81 -9.48 -0.76 -15.20
CA SER A 81 -8.93 0.41 -15.91
C SER A 81 -7.45 0.63 -15.57
N MET A 82 -7.06 0.48 -14.30
CA MET A 82 -5.65 0.57 -13.91
C MET A 82 -4.82 -0.58 -14.48
N ALA A 83 -5.38 -1.79 -14.58
CA ALA A 83 -4.73 -2.96 -15.18
C ALA A 83 -4.42 -2.74 -16.67
N GLU A 84 -5.33 -2.11 -17.42
CA GLU A 84 -5.11 -1.73 -18.83
C GLU A 84 -3.94 -0.76 -18.97
N VAL A 85 -3.86 0.26 -18.09
CA VAL A 85 -2.76 1.24 -18.10
C VAL A 85 -1.42 0.57 -17.78
N ILE A 86 -1.38 -0.29 -16.77
CA ILE A 86 -0.16 -1.00 -16.36
C ILE A 86 0.35 -1.93 -17.48
N SER A 87 -0.57 -2.62 -18.17
CA SER A 87 -0.25 -3.49 -19.31
C SER A 87 0.27 -2.68 -20.52
N ALA A 88 -0.33 -1.52 -20.79
CA ALA A 88 0.10 -0.66 -21.90
C ALA A 88 1.44 0.04 -21.65
N TYR A 89 1.74 0.36 -20.39
CA TYR A 89 2.90 1.14 -19.96
C TYR A 89 3.61 0.48 -18.76
N PRO A 90 4.40 -0.60 -18.98
CA PRO A 90 5.15 -1.30 -17.94
C PRO A 90 6.41 -0.52 -17.50
N LEU A 91 6.22 0.74 -17.10
CA LEU A 91 7.26 1.68 -16.68
C LEU A 91 7.54 1.51 -15.18
N ALA A 92 8.81 1.45 -14.80
CA ALA A 92 9.23 1.37 -13.39
C ALA A 92 8.87 2.62 -12.56
N GLY A 93 8.42 3.70 -13.21
CA GLY A 93 8.08 4.95 -12.55
C GLY A 93 6.60 5.14 -12.19
N GLY A 94 5.78 4.10 -12.25
CA GLY A 94 4.42 4.12 -11.70
C GLY A 94 3.56 5.32 -12.14
N ILE A 95 2.76 5.85 -11.21
CA ILE A 95 1.72 6.87 -11.50
C ILE A 95 2.31 8.15 -12.10
N TYR A 96 3.49 8.62 -11.65
CA TYR A 96 4.07 9.86 -12.16
C TYR A 96 4.51 9.70 -13.63
N SER A 97 5.10 8.56 -13.99
CA SER A 97 5.47 8.26 -15.37
C SER A 97 4.26 8.09 -16.27
N TRP A 98 3.19 7.45 -15.77
CA TRP A 98 1.95 7.31 -16.53
C TRP A 98 1.31 8.68 -16.81
N CYS A 99 1.23 9.55 -15.81
CA CYS A 99 0.71 10.92 -16.00
C CYS A 99 1.54 11.73 -17.00
N TYR A 100 2.86 11.53 -17.05
CA TYR A 100 3.72 12.19 -18.03
C TYR A 100 3.44 11.70 -19.45
N VAL A 101 3.30 10.38 -19.65
CA VAL A 101 3.12 9.76 -20.98
C VAL A 101 1.71 9.96 -21.54
N LEU A 102 0.69 9.98 -20.68
CA LEU A 102 -0.71 10.17 -21.07
C LEU A 102 -1.08 11.66 -21.29
N SER A 103 -0.25 12.58 -20.82
CA SER A 103 -0.47 14.02 -20.98
C SER A 103 0.13 14.57 -22.29
N SER A 104 -0.34 15.74 -22.71
CA SER A 104 0.26 16.48 -23.83
C SER A 104 1.68 16.93 -23.48
N LYS A 105 2.57 17.04 -24.48
CA LYS A 105 4.00 17.38 -24.27
C LYS A 105 4.23 18.68 -23.48
N GLU A 106 3.32 19.64 -23.60
CA GLU A 106 3.40 20.93 -22.89
C GLU A 106 3.00 20.80 -21.40
N TRP A 107 2.01 19.96 -21.09
CA TRP A 107 1.47 19.81 -19.73
C TRP A 107 2.02 18.59 -18.98
N GLY A 108 2.76 17.71 -19.65
CA GLY A 108 3.32 16.48 -19.07
C GLY A 108 4.12 16.70 -17.79
N PRO A 109 5.11 17.62 -17.76
CA PRO A 109 5.86 17.92 -16.54
C PRO A 109 4.99 18.45 -15.40
N TYR A 110 4.00 19.30 -15.70
CA TYR A 110 3.12 19.87 -14.68
C TYR A 110 2.15 18.83 -14.10
N MET A 111 1.53 18.00 -14.95
CA MET A 111 0.59 16.97 -14.50
C MET A 111 1.28 15.86 -13.72
N SER A 112 2.49 15.46 -14.13
CA SER A 112 3.30 14.48 -13.37
C SER A 112 3.75 15.04 -12.01
N TRP A 113 4.09 16.34 -11.94
CA TRP A 113 4.37 17.02 -10.68
C TRP A 113 3.16 17.01 -9.76
N MET A 114 1.99 17.45 -10.22
CA MET A 114 0.75 17.41 -9.45
C MET A 114 0.41 15.99 -8.97
N ALA A 115 0.51 14.99 -9.86
CA ALA A 115 0.24 13.60 -9.52
C ALA A 115 1.21 13.08 -8.44
N GLY A 116 2.49 13.44 -8.53
CA GLY A 116 3.50 13.12 -7.51
C GLY A 116 3.15 13.71 -6.15
N TYR A 117 2.77 14.99 -6.08
CA TYR A 117 2.36 15.62 -4.82
C TYR A 117 1.11 14.98 -4.23
N MET A 118 0.08 14.74 -5.05
CA MET A 118 -1.14 14.06 -4.59
C MET A 118 -0.80 12.67 -4.05
N TYR A 119 0.06 11.92 -4.72
CA TYR A 119 0.50 10.60 -4.28
C TYR A 119 1.23 10.66 -2.93
N VAL A 120 2.18 11.58 -2.76
CA VAL A 120 2.91 11.76 -1.50
C VAL A 120 1.96 12.16 -0.36
N THR A 121 1.04 13.10 -0.60
CA THR A 121 0.06 13.50 0.42
C THR A 121 -0.89 12.37 0.79
N GLY A 122 -1.31 11.55 -0.18
CA GLY A 122 -2.14 10.38 0.04
C GLY A 122 -1.43 9.32 0.88
N LEU A 123 -0.16 9.03 0.57
CA LEU A 123 0.65 8.12 1.37
C LEU A 123 0.88 8.66 2.79
N MET A 124 1.11 9.96 2.97
CA MET A 124 1.24 10.56 4.29
C MET A 124 -0.06 10.41 5.10
N ALA A 125 -1.20 10.76 4.52
CA ALA A 125 -2.50 10.63 5.16
C ALA A 125 -2.84 9.17 5.51
N ALA A 126 -2.48 8.22 4.64
CA ALA A 126 -2.65 6.79 4.90
C ALA A 126 -1.82 6.33 6.11
N ASN A 127 -0.55 6.73 6.19
CA ASN A 127 0.30 6.42 7.35
C ASN A 127 -0.23 7.04 8.65
N MET A 128 -0.68 8.29 8.60
CA MET A 128 -1.30 8.96 9.75
C MET A 128 -2.55 8.23 10.23
N THR A 129 -3.40 7.78 9.30
CA THR A 129 -4.62 7.03 9.62
C THR A 129 -4.30 5.66 10.22
N LEU A 130 -3.30 4.96 9.67
CA LEU A 130 -2.89 3.66 10.19
C LEU A 130 -2.33 3.76 11.62
N ALA A 131 -1.51 4.78 11.91
CA ALA A 131 -1.01 5.01 13.26
C ALA A 131 -2.13 5.38 14.25
N TRP A 132 -3.15 6.11 13.79
CA TRP A 132 -4.33 6.42 14.61
C TRP A 132 -5.09 5.14 14.96
N THR A 133 -5.36 4.31 13.96
CA THR A 133 -5.99 3.01 14.13
C THR A 133 -5.21 2.09 15.07
N ALA A 134 -3.88 2.03 14.95
CA ALA A 134 -3.05 1.26 15.86
C ALA A 134 -3.16 1.75 17.32
N ALA A 135 -3.20 3.07 17.52
CA ALA A 135 -3.41 3.66 18.84
C ALA A 135 -4.77 3.29 19.44
N GLN A 136 -5.85 3.29 18.64
CA GLN A 136 -7.18 2.83 19.06
C GLN A 136 -7.15 1.37 19.53
N TYR A 137 -6.46 0.48 18.82
CA TYR A 137 -6.36 -0.92 19.23
C TYR A 137 -5.63 -1.10 20.55
N ILE A 138 -4.47 -0.45 20.72
CA ILE A 138 -3.69 -0.55 21.96
C ILE A 138 -4.50 -0.02 23.14
N TYR A 139 -5.20 1.10 22.93
CA TYR A 139 -6.03 1.72 23.95
C TYR A 139 -7.25 0.85 24.31
N GLY A 140 -7.95 0.29 23.31
CA GLY A 140 -9.05 -0.65 23.52
C GLY A 140 -8.62 -1.91 24.27
N LEU A 141 -7.47 -2.49 23.93
CA LEU A 141 -6.90 -3.64 24.66
C LEU A 141 -6.53 -3.28 26.09
N ALA A 142 -5.90 -2.13 26.32
CA ALA A 142 -5.53 -1.68 27.65
C ALA A 142 -6.76 -1.53 28.56
N GLN A 143 -7.85 -0.95 28.05
CA GLN A 143 -9.11 -0.82 28.80
C GLN A 143 -9.72 -2.19 29.14
N LEU A 144 -9.71 -3.14 28.21
CA LEU A 144 -10.21 -4.50 28.44
C LEU A 144 -9.40 -5.26 29.50
N CYS A 145 -8.08 -5.12 29.51
CA CYS A 145 -7.21 -5.90 30.41
C CYS A 145 -7.08 -5.30 31.81
N SER A 146 -7.09 -3.97 31.95
CA SER A 146 -6.76 -3.30 33.22
C SER A 146 -7.96 -2.77 33.99
N GLY A 147 -9.15 -2.70 33.39
CA GLY A 147 -10.37 -2.17 34.03
C GLY A 147 -10.30 -0.67 34.39
N PHE A 148 -9.19 0.01 34.09
CA PHE A 148 -8.99 1.44 34.32
C PHE A 148 -9.50 2.26 33.14
N SER A 149 -10.64 2.94 33.32
CA SER A 149 -11.21 3.88 32.35
C SER A 149 -10.47 5.22 32.35
N THR A 150 -9.21 5.24 31.93
CA THR A 150 -8.42 6.48 31.89
C THR A 150 -8.69 7.24 30.58
N SER A 151 -9.86 7.87 30.47
CA SER A 151 -10.31 8.65 29.30
C SER A 151 -9.61 10.01 29.19
N SER A 152 -8.28 10.02 29.11
CA SER A 152 -7.49 11.23 28.87
C SER A 152 -7.13 11.34 27.40
N THR A 153 -7.67 12.35 26.72
CA THR A 153 -7.35 12.67 25.32
C THR A 153 -5.85 12.88 25.12
N GLY A 154 -5.16 13.46 26.12
CA GLY A 154 -3.72 13.68 26.07
C GLY A 154 -2.90 12.38 26.05
N ALA A 155 -3.33 11.35 26.78
CA ALA A 155 -2.67 10.04 26.78
C ALA A 155 -2.82 9.33 25.43
N TYR A 156 -3.99 9.43 24.81
CA TYR A 156 -4.25 8.89 23.48
C TYR A 156 -3.40 9.56 22.39
N VAL A 157 -3.32 10.90 22.40
CA VAL A 157 -2.48 11.64 21.45
C VAL A 157 -0.99 11.35 21.67
N GLY A 158 -0.55 11.24 22.93
CA GLY A 158 0.82 10.84 23.27
C GLY A 158 1.18 9.46 22.72
N LEU A 159 0.27 8.49 22.83
CA LEU A 159 0.45 7.14 22.31
C LEU A 159 0.47 7.12 20.77
N TYR A 160 -0.39 7.91 20.13
CA TYR A 160 -0.37 8.11 18.68
C TYR A 160 0.97 8.66 18.18
N CYS A 161 1.47 9.73 18.81
CA CYS A 161 2.78 10.30 18.48
C CYS A 161 3.92 9.28 18.71
N ALA A 162 3.86 8.49 19.79
CA ALA A 162 4.85 7.45 20.06
C ALA A 162 4.85 6.36 18.97
N VAL A 163 3.67 5.88 18.55
CA VAL A 163 3.54 4.88 17.47
C VAL A 163 4.08 5.42 16.15
N LEU A 164 3.80 6.69 15.82
CA LEU A 164 4.37 7.35 14.64
C LEU A 164 5.89 7.41 14.70
N ILE A 165 6.47 7.90 15.80
CA ILE A 165 7.92 8.01 15.96
C ILE A 165 8.57 6.63 15.87
N LEU A 166 8.02 5.61 16.54
CA LEU A 166 8.51 4.25 16.47
C LEU A 166 8.45 3.68 15.05
N GLY A 167 7.34 3.89 14.34
CA GLY A 167 7.18 3.48 12.95
C GLY A 167 8.18 4.19 12.02
N THR A 168 8.38 5.49 12.22
CA THR A 168 9.37 6.28 11.47
C THR A 168 10.80 5.83 11.76
N VAL A 169 11.16 5.60 13.02
CA VAL A 169 12.47 5.06 13.42
C VAL A 169 12.70 3.69 12.82
N TYR A 170 11.69 2.80 12.83
CA TYR A 170 11.78 1.50 12.20
C TYR A 170 12.03 1.61 10.68
N ASN A 171 11.33 2.51 9.99
CA ASN A 171 11.57 2.78 8.58
C ASN A 171 12.99 3.32 8.32
N PHE A 172 13.51 4.19 9.20
CA PHE A 172 14.89 4.72 9.09
C PHE A 172 15.96 3.66 9.37
N LEU A 173 15.71 2.71 10.27
CA LEU A 173 16.64 1.60 10.56
C LEU A 173 16.74 0.59 9.40
N GLY A 174 15.80 0.65 8.44
CA GLY A 174 15.86 -0.02 7.14
C GLY A 174 16.00 -1.54 7.20
N MET A 175 16.40 -2.15 6.07
CA MET A 175 16.57 -3.60 5.91
C MET A 175 17.56 -4.24 6.93
N ARG A 176 18.41 -3.44 7.59
CA ARG A 176 19.35 -3.91 8.60
C ARG A 176 18.62 -4.38 9.88
N ALA A 177 17.55 -3.68 10.29
CA ALA A 177 16.73 -4.10 11.44
C ALA A 177 15.92 -5.37 11.16
N SER A 178 15.29 -5.49 9.98
CA SER A 178 14.59 -6.73 9.59
C SER A 178 15.51 -7.94 9.52
N SER A 179 16.75 -7.76 9.05
CA SER A 179 17.74 -8.84 9.05
C SER A 179 18.17 -9.27 10.46
N TRP A 180 18.17 -8.34 11.42
CA TRP A 180 18.47 -8.60 12.83
C TRP A 180 17.29 -9.26 13.56
N LEU A 181 16.06 -8.78 13.32
CA LEU A 181 14.82 -9.36 13.85
C LEU A 181 14.61 -10.79 13.35
N ASN A 182 14.83 -11.06 12.05
CA ASN A 182 14.76 -12.42 11.53
C ASN A 182 15.82 -13.36 12.17
N LYS A 183 17.03 -12.86 12.42
CA LYS A 183 18.07 -13.61 13.14
C LYS A 183 17.75 -13.81 14.62
N PHE A 184 17.05 -12.87 15.24
CA PHE A 184 16.63 -12.94 16.64
C PHE A 184 15.44 -13.89 16.82
N MET A 185 14.43 -13.79 15.96
CA MET A 185 13.27 -14.68 15.95
C MET A 185 13.64 -16.12 15.56
N GLY A 186 14.57 -16.30 14.63
CA GLY A 186 15.12 -17.62 14.29
C GLY A 186 15.93 -18.29 15.41
N LYS A 187 16.27 -17.57 16.49
CA LYS A 187 16.85 -18.15 17.72
C LYS A 187 15.81 -18.46 18.80
N LEU A 188 14.59 -17.94 18.66
CA LEU A 188 13.50 -18.11 19.63
C LEU A 188 12.50 -19.21 19.22
N VAL A 189 12.53 -19.65 17.96
CA VAL A 189 11.82 -20.82 17.46
C VAL A 189 12.82 -21.98 17.39
N PRO A 190 12.65 -23.07 18.17
CA PRO A 190 13.54 -24.23 18.12
C PRO A 190 13.44 -25.00 16.79
#